data_AF-A0A8J7L655-F1
#
_entry.id   AF-A0A8J7L655-F1
#
_cell.length_a   1.000
_cell.length_b   1.000
_cell.length_c   1.000
_cell.angle_alpha   90.00
_cell.angle_beta   90.00
_cell.angle_gamma   90.00
#
_symmetry.space_group_name_H-M   'P 1'
#
loop_
_entity.id
_entity.type
_entity.pdbx_description
1 polymer ?
#
loop_
_entity_poly.entity_id
_entity_poly.type
_entity_poly.pdbx_seq_one_letter_code
_entity_poly.pdbx_strand_id
1 'polypeptide(L)' 'MKTHPVNSNILRQLWSTVEQTQTSTLLGLNDTDLVKQLLGQMEKQKDLNSEETNTLSAYIYSKILLIRDLAQARLVNC' A
#
# COMPACT_ATOMS: atom_id res chain seq x y z
N MET A 1 -15.74 2.06 -20.51
CA MET A 1 -14.67 2.07 -19.49
C MET A 1 -14.75 0.75 -18.72
N LYS A 2 -13.79 -0.15 -18.93
CA LYS A 2 -13.73 -1.43 -18.21
C LYS A 2 -12.85 -1.17 -17.00
N THR A 3 -13.45 -0.94 -15.84
CA THR A 3 -12.71 -0.92 -14.58
C THR A 3 -12.26 -2.35 -14.33
N HIS A 4 -10.99 -2.66 -14.61
CA HIS A 4 -10.40 -3.90 -14.16
C HIS A 4 -10.49 -3.89 -12.63
N PRO A 5 -11.28 -4.78 -12.00
CA PRO A 5 -11.37 -4.80 -10.56
C PRO A 5 -9.98 -5.16 -10.06
N VAL A 6 -9.30 -4.23 -9.39
CA VAL A 6 -8.14 -4.58 -8.56
C VAL A 6 -8.60 -5.76 -7.72
N ASN A 7 -7.97 -6.91 -7.94
CA ASN A 7 -8.40 -8.17 -7.33
C ASN A 7 -8.53 -7.98 -5.81
N SER A 8 -9.67 -8.34 -5.22
CA SER A 8 -9.90 -8.16 -3.78
C SER A 8 -8.83 -8.83 -2.91
N ASN A 9 -8.20 -9.89 -3.42
CA ASN A 9 -7.04 -10.53 -2.77
C ASN A 9 -5.82 -9.61 -2.70
N ILE A 10 -5.52 -8.89 -3.79
CA ILE A 10 -4.40 -7.93 -3.86
C ILE A 10 -4.62 -6.81 -2.85
N LEU A 11 -5.84 -6.26 -2.77
CA LEU A 11 -6.16 -5.22 -1.78
C LEU A 11 -6.00 -5.73 -0.35
N ARG A 12 -6.49 -6.94 -0.06
CA ARG A 12 -6.33 -7.54 1.28
C ARG A 12 -4.87 -7.79 1.63
N GLN A 13 -4.06 -8.26 0.67
CA GLN A 13 -2.62 -8.42 0.87
C GLN A 13 -1.92 -7.09 1.10
N LEU A 14 -2.27 -6.06 0.32
CA LEU A 14 -1.76 -4.70 0.52
C LEU A 14 -2.06 -4.20 1.94
N TRP A 15 -3.32 -4.25 2.37
CA TRP A 15 -3.71 -3.82 3.71
C TRP A 15 -3.03 -4.65 4.80
N SER A 16 -2.93 -5.97 4.63
CA SER A 16 -2.17 -6.83 5.56
C SER A 16 -0.69 -6.43 5.63
N THR A 17 -0.06 -6.12 4.48
CA THR A 17 1.31 -5.61 4.44
C THR A 17 1.44 -4.24 5.11
N VAL A 18 0.49 -3.32 4.90
CA VAL A 18 0.44 -2.03 5.59
C VAL A 18 0.31 -2.25 7.10
N GLU A 19 -0.54 -3.17 7.54
CA GLU A 19 -0.76 -3.49 8.94
C GLU A 19 0.47 -4.12 9.61
N GLN A 20 1.19 -5.00 8.89
CA GLN A 20 2.45 -5.61 9.33
C GLN A 20 3.63 -4.64 9.28
N THR A 21 3.55 -3.60 8.45
CA THR A 21 4.57 -2.56 8.39
C THR A 21 4.49 -1.70 9.64
N GLN A 22 5.64 -1.43 10.26
CA GLN A 22 5.73 -0.60 11.46
C GLN A 22 5.18 0.80 11.16
N THR A 23 4.32 1.32 12.04
CA THR A 23 3.74 2.66 11.94
C THR A 23 4.80 3.75 11.88
N SER A 24 5.91 3.56 12.58
CA SER A 24 7.09 4.45 12.53
C SER A 24 7.68 4.55 11.12
N THR A 25 7.70 3.44 10.36
CA THR A 25 8.13 3.42 8.97
C THR A 25 7.08 4.06 8.07
N LEU A 26 5.78 3.78 8.29
CA LEU A 26 4.72 4.38 7.49
C LEU A 26 4.65 5.91 7.64
N LEU A 27 4.90 6.43 8.84
CA LEU A 27 4.90 7.86 9.13
C LEU A 27 6.23 8.54 8.81
N GLY A 28 7.34 7.79 8.91
CA GLY A 28 8.69 8.29 8.63
C GLY A 28 9.05 8.36 7.14
N LEU A 29 8.33 7.62 6.28
CA LEU A 29 8.57 7.64 4.84
C LEU A 29 7.74 8.70 4.12
N ASN A 30 8.35 9.31 3.11
CA ASN A 30 7.64 10.16 2.16
C ASN A 30 6.68 9.33 1.31
N ASP A 31 5.68 9.99 0.72
CA ASP A 31 4.63 9.36 -0.08
C ASP A 31 5.19 8.43 -1.17
N THR A 32 6.26 8.87 -1.86
CA THR A 32 6.91 8.06 -2.90
C THR A 32 7.62 6.83 -2.33
N ASP A 33 8.31 6.96 -1.20
CA ASP A 33 9.03 5.86 -0.58
C ASP A 33 8.08 4.83 0.04
N LEU A 34 6.98 5.29 0.65
CA LEU A 34 5.93 4.44 1.17
C LEU A 34 5.32 3.58 0.04
N VAL A 35 5.00 4.21 -1.09
CA VAL A 35 4.45 3.51 -2.26
C VAL A 35 5.44 2.47 -2.77
N LYS A 36 6.70 2.85 -2.95
CA LYS A 36 7.76 1.92 -3.39
C LYS A 36 7.95 0.76 -2.42
N GLN A 37 7.89 1.02 -1.12
CA GLN A 37 8.06 -0.02 -0.11
C GLN A 37 6.90 -1.03 -0.16
N LEU A 38 5.66 -0.54 -0.24
CA LEU A 38 4.47 -1.38 -0.36
C LEU A 38 4.49 -2.17 -1.67
N LEU A 39 4.78 -1.52 -2.80
CA LEU A 39 4.93 -2.18 -4.09
C LEU A 39 6.01 -3.26 -4.08
N GLY A 40 7.19 -2.97 -3.56
CA GLY A 40 8.27 -3.95 -3.49
C GLY A 40 7.92 -5.14 -2.60
N GLN A 41 7.10 -4.97 -1.57
CA GLN A 41 6.56 -6.10 -0.80
C GLN A 41 5.56 -6.92 -1.59
N MET A 42 4.72 -6.28 -2.40
CA MET A 42 3.77 -6.97 -3.25
C MET A 42 4.44 -7.73 -4.40
N GLU A 43 5.46 -7.14 -5.03
CA GLU A 43 6.29 -7.80 -6.06
C GLU A 43 7.03 -9.02 -5.50
N LYS A 44 7.43 -9.00 -4.22
CA LYS A 44 8.02 -10.17 -3.55
C LYS A 44 7.02 -11.28 -3.28
N GLN A 45 5.75 -10.95 -3.06
CA GLN A 45 4.69 -11.92 -2.76
C GLN A 45 4.04 -12.48 -4.03
N LYS A 46 4.00 -11.69 -5.12
CA LYS A 46 3.35 -12.04 -6.38
C LYS A 46 4.12 -11.41 -7.54
N ASP A 47 4.27 -12.15 -8.62
CA ASP A 47 4.73 -11.61 -9.89
C ASP A 47 3.65 -10.66 -10.45
N LEU A 48 3.85 -9.36 -10.25
CA LEU A 48 2.97 -8.32 -10.74
C LEU A 48 3.46 -7.86 -12.12
N ASN A 49 2.56 -7.86 -13.09
CA ASN A 49 2.85 -7.33 -14.43
C ASN A 49 2.98 -5.81 -14.34
N SER A 50 3.72 -5.19 -15.28
CA SER A 50 3.91 -3.73 -15.30
C SER A 50 2.60 -2.94 -15.24
N GLU A 51 1.52 -3.43 -15.87
CA GLU A 51 0.19 -2.81 -15.80
C GLU A 51 -0.47 -2.94 -14.42
N GLU A 52 -0.41 -4.13 -13.78
CA GLU A 52 -0.93 -4.33 -12.42
C GLU A 52 -0.16 -3.46 -11.44
N THR A 53 1.17 -3.44 -11.53
CA THR A 53 2.08 -2.61 -10.72
C THR A 53 1.73 -1.13 -10.84
N ASN A 54 1.49 -0.63 -12.05
CA ASN A 54 1.15 0.78 -12.27
C ASN A 54 -0.24 1.13 -11.71
N THR A 55 -1.22 0.23 -11.91
CA THR A 55 -2.57 0.37 -11.35
C THR A 55 -2.55 0.36 -9.82
N LEU A 56 -1.78 -0.56 -9.22
CA LEU A 56 -1.56 -0.63 -7.77
C LEU A 56 -0.88 0.62 -7.25
N SER A 57 0.17 1.09 -7.92
CA SER A 57 0.88 2.31 -7.56
C SER A 57 -0.07 3.51 -7.49
N ALA A 58 -0.86 3.72 -8.54
CA ALA A 58 -1.85 4.79 -8.59
C ALA A 58 -2.91 4.65 -7.48
N TYR A 59 -3.32 3.41 -7.18
CA TYR A 59 -4.27 3.13 -6.11
C TYR A 59 -3.70 3.43 -4.72
N ILE A 60 -2.48 2.95 -4.42
CA ILE A 60 -1.79 3.20 -3.15
C ILE A 60 -1.57 4.70 -2.99
N TYR A 61 -1.11 5.39 -4.04
CA TYR A 61 -0.90 6.83 -4.03
C TYR A 61 -2.20 7.59 -3.72
N SER A 62 -3.31 7.19 -4.32
CA SER A 62 -4.64 7.78 -4.03
C SER A 62 -5.14 7.48 -2.61
N LYS A 63 -4.61 6.44 -1.96
CA LYS A 63 -4.97 6.01 -0.60
C LYS A 63 -3.89 6.33 0.43
N ILE A 64 -2.86 7.10 0.05
CA ILE A 64 -1.70 7.33 0.90
C ILE A 64 -2.04 8.10 2.17
N LEU A 65 -2.94 9.06 2.04
CA LEU A 65 -3.49 9.82 3.15
C LEU A 65 -4.18 8.90 4.15
N LEU A 66 -4.92 7.88 3.66
CA LEU A 66 -5.62 6.93 4.52
C LEU A 66 -4.66 5.96 5.21
N ILE A 67 -3.57 5.55 4.54
CA ILE A 67 -2.52 4.73 5.15
C ILE A 67 -1.80 5.52 6.25
N ARG A 68 -1.49 6.80 6.02
CA ARG A 68 -0.90 7.69 7.03
C ARG A 68 -1.83 7.92 8.20
N ASP A 69 -3.11 8.17 7.93
CA ASP A 69 -4.13 8.37 8.96
C ASP A 69 -4.29 7.10 9.82
N LEU A 70 -4.34 5.92 9.19
CA LEU A 70 -4.35 4.63 9.89
C LEU A 70 -3.08 4.42 10.73
N ALA A 71 -1.90 4.73 10.17
CA ALA A 71 -0.64 4.59 10.89
C ALA A 71 -0.57 5.52 12.10
N GLN A 72 -1.08 6.75 11.96
CA GLN A 72 -1.18 7.73 13.04
C GLN A 72 -2.19 7.30 14.10
N ALA A 73 -3.37 6.83 13.71
CA ALA A 73 -4.36 6.31 14.64
C ALA A 73 -3.82 5.14 15.48
N ARG A 74 -3.02 4.26 14.86
CA ARG A 74 -2.32 3.16 15.55
C ARG A 74 -1.22 3.63 16.48
N LEU A 75 -0.48 4.69 16.10
CA LEU A 75 0.55 5.30 16.95
C LEU A 75 -0.03 5.97 18.20
N VAL A 76 -1.16 6.66 18.05
CA VAL A 76 -1.84 7.40 19.13
C VAL A 76 -2.53 6.46 20.13
N ASN A 77 -2.79 5.20 19.76
CA ASN A 77 -3.43 4.21 20.61
C ASN A 77 -2.42 3.38 21.46
N CYS A 78 -1.21 3.90 21.70
CA CYS A 78 -0.19 3.31 22.57
C CYS A 78 0.05 4.15 23.82
#